data_AF-A0A9P7JCF2-F1
#
_entry.id   AF-A0A9P7JCF2-F1
#
_cell.length_a   1.000
_cell.length_b   1.000
_cell.length_c   1.000
_cell.angle_alpha   90.00
_cell.angle_beta   90.00
_cell.angle_gamma   90.00
#
_symmetry.space_group_name_H-M   'P 1'
#
loop_
_entity.id
_entity.type
_entity.pdbx_description
1 polymer ?
#
loop_
_entity_poly.entity_id
_entity_poly.type
_entity_poly.pdbx_seq_one_letter_code
_entity_poly.pdbx_strand_id
1 'polypeptide(L)'
;MDLEWLLAREKAGQGGSILAHEMGLGKTVTSIALIKKTLQESKATDLEKSLGVPSKTSGPVKAPPKRPKTTLVVVPSVSLREQWMREIGKFGDGLTAKVHDGHMGVDALMDVDVIITTYQRIERRMSKDSKDPVFLARWSRVILDESHKIMGLGAWYKACMALQKLQGLCLTGTPLINKLSDIQPQLRFLGVTDERGPAAESTAFAVRGKRGYFSKVSAHVVAV
;
A
#
# COMPACT_ATOMS: atom_id res chain seq x y z
N MET A 1 11.66 15.21 -0.51
CA MET A 1 12.48 14.09 -1.04
C MET A 1 11.74 12.75 -1.01
N ASP A 2 11.27 12.23 0.14
CA ASP A 2 10.61 10.91 0.19
C ASP A 2 9.25 10.87 -0.53
N LEU A 3 8.41 11.88 -0.30
CA LEU A 3 7.08 11.99 -0.92
C LEU A 3 7.16 12.01 -2.46
N GLU A 4 8.04 12.84 -3.02
CA GLU A 4 8.23 12.96 -4.47
C GLU A 4 8.68 11.64 -5.08
N TRP A 5 9.57 10.93 -4.39
CA TRP A 5 10.02 9.62 -4.82
C TRP A 5 8.89 8.59 -4.81
N LEU A 6 8.09 8.53 -3.74
CA LEU A 6 6.93 7.63 -3.68
C LEU A 6 5.93 7.93 -4.81
N LEU A 7 5.63 9.20 -5.06
CA LEU A 7 4.74 9.62 -6.14
C LEU A 7 5.26 9.21 -7.52
N ALA A 8 6.56 9.40 -7.78
CA ALA A 8 7.17 8.98 -9.03
C ALA A 8 7.03 7.46 -9.25
N ARG A 9 7.16 6.67 -8.18
CA ARG A 9 7.01 5.20 -8.24
C ARG A 9 5.59 4.75 -8.53
N GLU A 10 4.60 5.35 -7.86
CA GLU A 10 3.19 5.03 -8.10
C GLU A 10 2.76 5.42 -9.52
N LYS A 11 3.25 6.57 -10.03
CA LYS A 11 3.01 6.99 -11.42
C LYS A 11 3.65 6.05 -12.43
N ALA A 12 4.81 5.50 -12.11
CA ALA A 12 5.48 4.49 -12.94
C ALA A 12 4.79 3.11 -12.90
N GLY A 13 3.71 2.93 -12.13
CA GLY A 13 2.99 1.67 -12.05
C GLY A 13 3.75 0.54 -11.35
N GLN A 14 4.82 0.86 -10.61
CA GLN A 14 5.65 -0.14 -9.94
C GLN A 14 4.93 -0.68 -8.69
N GLY A 15 4.95 -2.00 -8.48
CA GLY A 15 4.02 -2.72 -7.57
C GLY A 15 4.13 -2.40 -6.06
N GLY A 16 5.18 -1.70 -5.63
CA GLY A 16 5.27 -1.26 -4.25
C GLY A 16 6.60 -0.64 -3.82
N SER A 17 6.66 -0.20 -2.56
CA SER A 17 7.81 0.50 -1.96
C SER A 17 8.02 0.13 -0.49
N ILE A 18 9.27 0.21 -0.01
CA ILE A 18 9.63 0.10 1.41
C ILE A 18 10.23 1.41 1.90
N LEU A 19 9.64 2.00 2.95
CA LEU A 19 10.22 3.12 3.71
C LEU A 19 10.83 2.58 5.00
N ALA A 20 12.16 2.47 4.98
CA ALA A 20 12.95 1.91 6.07
C ALA A 20 13.62 3.01 6.90
N HIS A 21 12.83 3.86 7.55
CA HIS A 21 13.32 4.97 8.38
C HIS A 21 13.13 4.66 9.86
N GLU A 22 14.05 5.11 10.72
CA GLU A 22 13.91 5.01 12.17
C GLU A 22 12.57 5.57 12.69
N MET A 23 12.19 5.10 13.89
CA MET A 23 11.00 5.60 14.58
C MET A 23 11.15 7.11 14.85
N GLY A 24 10.05 7.87 14.68
CA GLY A 24 10.05 9.32 14.88
C GLY A 24 10.41 10.18 13.65
N LEU A 25 10.89 9.60 12.55
CA LEU A 25 11.25 10.35 11.32
C LEU A 25 10.06 10.66 10.39
N GLY A 26 8.83 10.69 10.90
CA GLY A 26 7.67 11.16 10.12
C GLY A 26 7.21 10.27 8.96
N LYS A 27 7.44 8.94 9.03
CA LYS A 27 6.95 7.97 8.03
C LYS A 27 5.43 8.06 7.84
N THR A 28 4.70 8.20 8.95
CA THR A 28 3.24 8.31 8.96
C THR A 28 2.78 9.59 8.25
N VAL A 29 3.34 10.75 8.60
CA VAL A 29 3.04 12.03 7.93
C VAL A 29 3.34 11.96 6.44
N THR A 30 4.47 11.37 6.05
CA THR A 30 4.82 11.16 4.63
C THR A 30 3.79 10.29 3.91
N SER A 31 3.30 9.24 4.58
CA SER A 31 2.27 8.34 4.04
C SER A 31 0.92 9.05 3.89
N ILE A 32 0.53 9.88 4.86
CA ILE A 32 -0.69 10.70 4.79
C ILE A 32 -0.60 11.71 3.63
N ALA A 33 0.54 12.38 3.48
CA ALA A 33 0.76 13.31 2.37
C ALA A 33 0.69 12.61 1.00
N LEU A 34 1.22 11.38 0.90
CA LEU A 34 1.12 10.55 -0.30
C LEU A 34 -0.34 10.21 -0.64
N ILE A 35 -1.12 9.76 0.35
CA ILE A 35 -2.55 9.48 0.19
C ILE A 35 -3.29 10.73 -0.31
N LYS A 36 -3.09 11.87 0.36
CA LYS A 36 -3.74 13.13 0.00
C LYS A 36 -3.44 13.55 -1.44
N LYS A 37 -2.17 13.55 -1.83
CA LYS A 37 -1.76 13.99 -3.16
C LYS A 37 -2.29 13.07 -4.27
N THR A 38 -2.28 11.75 -4.05
CA THR A 38 -2.76 10.77 -5.04
C THR A 38 -4.29 10.82 -5.21
N LEU A 39 -5.02 11.12 -4.14
CA LEU A 39 -6.47 11.37 -4.20
C LEU A 39 -6.81 12.69 -4.89
N GLN A 40 -6.05 13.76 -4.63
CA GLN A 40 -6.24 15.05 -5.30
C GLN A 40 -5.98 14.95 -6.81
N GLU A 41 -4.89 14.29 -7.22
CA GLU A 41 -4.60 14.02 -8.64
C GLU A 41 -5.75 13.21 -9.28
N SER A 42 -6.27 12.19 -8.59
CA SER A 42 -7.39 11.39 -9.08
C SER A 42 -8.70 12.19 -9.21
N LYS A 43 -8.98 13.11 -8.26
CA LYS A 43 -10.16 13.99 -8.31
C LYS A 43 -10.05 15.01 -9.45
N ALA A 44 -8.86 15.58 -9.67
CA ALA A 44 -8.60 16.51 -10.77
C ALA A 44 -8.80 15.84 -12.13
N THR A 45 -8.24 14.64 -12.33
CA THR A 45 -8.42 13.88 -13.57
C THR A 45 -9.88 13.49 -13.82
N ASP A 46 -10.64 13.14 -12.78
CA ASP A 46 -12.07 12.84 -12.92
C ASP A 46 -12.88 14.10 -13.29
N LEU A 47 -12.53 15.26 -12.71
CA LEU A 47 -13.17 16.53 -13.01
C LEU A 47 -12.91 16.96 -14.46
N GLU A 48 -11.66 16.91 -14.93
CA GLU A 48 -11.29 17.21 -16.33
C GLU A 48 -12.06 16.34 -17.33
N LYS A 49 -12.24 15.06 -17.03
CA LYS A 49 -13.06 14.13 -17.84
C LYS A 49 -14.54 14.50 -17.83
N SER A 50 -15.08 14.90 -16.68
CA SER A 50 -16.49 15.32 -16.57
C SER A 50 -16.79 16.66 -17.26
N LEU A 51 -15.80 17.56 -17.31
CA LEU A 51 -15.89 18.85 -17.98
C LEU A 51 -15.66 18.75 -19.50
N GLY A 52 -15.48 17.54 -20.03
CA GLY A 52 -15.42 17.29 -21.47
C GLY A 52 -14.17 17.83 -22.17
N VAL A 53 -13.07 18.06 -21.44
CA VAL A 53 -11.81 18.50 -22.07
C VAL A 53 -11.29 17.38 -22.97
N PRO A 54 -11.13 17.59 -24.30
CA PRO A 54 -10.71 16.52 -25.20
C PRO A 54 -9.26 16.13 -24.91
N SER A 55 -9.05 14.90 -24.44
CA SER A 55 -7.71 14.32 -24.40
C SER A 55 -7.25 14.07 -25.83
N LYS A 56 -6.09 14.62 -26.22
CA LYS A 56 -5.47 14.43 -27.53
C LYS A 56 -4.94 13.00 -27.70
N THR A 57 -5.81 12.01 -27.79
CA THR A 57 -5.51 10.69 -28.37
C THR A 57 -6.82 10.00 -28.73
N SER A 58 -7.07 9.89 -30.02
CA SER A 58 -8.23 9.27 -30.65
C SER A 58 -8.12 7.74 -30.64
N GLY A 59 -9.15 7.07 -30.14
CA GLY A 59 -9.37 5.63 -30.30
C GLY A 59 -10.52 5.15 -29.40
N PRO A 60 -11.37 4.20 -29.82
CA PRO A 60 -12.45 3.65 -29.00
C PRO A 60 -11.86 2.66 -28.00
N VAL A 61 -11.14 3.16 -27.00
CA VAL A 61 -10.67 2.34 -25.88
C VAL A 61 -11.77 2.36 -24.83
N LYS A 62 -12.41 1.20 -24.58
CA LYS A 62 -13.29 0.98 -23.42
C LYS A 62 -12.68 1.71 -22.22
N ALA A 63 -13.41 2.65 -21.63
CA ALA A 63 -12.91 3.43 -20.50
C ALA A 63 -12.29 2.48 -19.47
N PRO A 64 -11.01 2.65 -19.10
CA PRO A 64 -10.39 1.76 -18.13
C PRO A 64 -11.21 1.80 -16.84
N PRO A 65 -11.36 0.65 -16.14
CA PRO A 65 -12.15 0.59 -14.91
C PRO A 65 -11.68 1.66 -13.93
N LYS A 66 -12.64 2.37 -13.32
CA LYS A 66 -12.37 3.45 -12.36
C LYS A 66 -11.42 2.92 -11.29
N ARG A 67 -10.23 3.52 -11.18
CA ARG A 67 -9.22 3.05 -10.24
C ARG A 67 -9.77 3.21 -8.82
N PRO A 68 -9.60 2.21 -7.95
CA PRO A 68 -9.95 2.37 -6.55
C PRO A 68 -9.15 3.50 -5.94
N LYS A 69 -9.79 4.25 -5.03
CA LYS A 69 -9.23 5.44 -4.40
C LYS A 69 -8.86 5.19 -2.93
N THR A 70 -9.54 4.24 -2.29
CA THR A 70 -9.35 3.94 -0.87
C THR A 70 -7.99 3.32 -0.58
N THR A 71 -7.36 3.81 0.49
CA THR A 71 -6.15 3.23 1.08
C THR A 71 -6.50 2.45 2.34
N LEU A 72 -6.00 1.21 2.43
CA LEU A 72 -6.06 0.41 3.66
C LEU A 72 -4.74 0.53 4.43
N VAL A 73 -4.82 0.86 5.71
CA VAL A 73 -3.67 0.88 6.63
C VAL A 73 -3.82 -0.24 7.65
N VAL A 74 -2.81 -1.11 7.72
CA VAL A 74 -2.75 -2.23 8.66
C VAL A 74 -1.67 -1.93 9.69
N VAL A 75 -2.06 -1.86 10.96
CA VAL A 75 -1.18 -1.49 12.08
C VAL A 75 -1.08 -2.60 13.14
N PRO A 76 -0.03 -2.66 13.96
CA PRO A 76 0.17 -3.78 14.91
C PRO A 76 -0.70 -3.71 16.16
N SER A 77 -1.22 -2.54 16.55
CA SER A 77 -2.01 -2.42 17.77
C SER A 77 -3.14 -1.39 17.65
N VAL A 78 -4.10 -1.48 18.57
CA VAL A 78 -5.20 -0.51 18.70
C VAL A 78 -4.66 0.89 19.01
N SER A 79 -3.61 1.01 19.81
CA SER A 79 -2.98 2.29 20.14
C SER A 79 -2.37 2.97 18.91
N LEU A 80 -1.72 2.21 18.03
CA LEU A 80 -1.18 2.76 16.78
C LEU A 80 -2.28 3.11 15.79
N ARG A 81 -3.40 2.36 15.77
CA ARG A 81 -4.58 2.72 14.99
C ARG A 81 -5.12 4.08 15.42
N GLU A 82 -5.24 4.31 16.72
CA GLU A 82 -5.69 5.60 17.26
C GLU A 82 -4.69 6.72 16.98
N GLN A 83 -3.39 6.43 17.02
CA GLN A 83 -2.36 7.38 16.60
C GLN A 83 -2.53 7.77 15.13
N TRP A 84 -2.70 6.80 14.23
CA TRP A 84 -2.97 7.07 12.82
C TRP A 84 -4.23 7.92 12.62
N MET A 85 -5.32 7.62 13.33
CA MET A 85 -6.54 8.45 13.30
C MET A 85 -6.26 9.90 13.72
N ARG A 86 -5.50 10.11 14.80
CA ARG A 86 -5.11 11.46 15.26
C ARG A 86 -4.22 12.17 14.24
N GLU A 87 -3.24 11.49 13.68
CA GLU A 87 -2.33 12.07 12.69
C GLU A 87 -3.05 12.41 11.38
N ILE A 88 -4.00 11.58 10.93
CA ILE A 88 -4.85 11.92 9.79
C ILE A 88 -5.73 13.13 10.12
N GLY A 89 -6.32 13.20 11.32
CA GLY A 89 -7.08 14.38 11.73
C GLY A 89 -6.24 15.67 11.75
N LYS A 90 -4.93 15.57 12.04
CA LYS A 90 -4.02 16.72 12.11
C LYS A 90 -3.42 17.11 10.76
N PHE A 91 -3.00 16.14 9.95
CA PHE A 91 -2.22 16.36 8.72
C PHE A 91 -2.96 16.00 7.43
N GLY A 92 -4.07 15.28 7.57
CA GLY A 92 -4.90 14.77 6.48
C GLY A 92 -6.15 15.59 6.24
N ASP A 93 -6.13 16.91 6.48
CA ASP A 93 -7.29 17.78 6.23
C ASP A 93 -7.91 17.51 4.84
N GLY A 94 -9.23 17.33 4.80
CA GLY A 94 -9.98 16.90 3.63
C GLY A 94 -9.98 15.39 3.31
N LEU A 95 -9.36 14.54 4.14
CA LEU A 95 -9.43 13.07 4.05
C LEU A 95 -10.48 12.51 5.00
N THR A 96 -11.28 11.58 4.49
CA THR A 96 -12.17 10.76 5.33
C THR A 96 -11.42 9.53 5.83
N ALA A 97 -11.41 9.30 7.14
CA ALA A 97 -10.79 8.13 7.75
C ALA A 97 -11.76 7.38 8.65
N LYS A 98 -11.81 6.05 8.50
CA LYS A 98 -12.62 5.17 9.37
C LYS A 98 -11.83 3.98 9.83
N VAL A 99 -12.20 3.49 11.01
CA VAL A 99 -11.71 2.22 11.54
C VAL A 99 -12.55 1.09 10.95
N HIS A 100 -11.89 0.03 10.49
CA HIS A 100 -12.58 -1.18 10.06
C HIS A 100 -13.14 -1.95 11.27
N ASP A 101 -14.45 -1.87 11.47
CA ASP A 101 -15.19 -2.69 12.44
C ASP A 101 -15.54 -4.09 11.89
N GLY A 102 -15.58 -4.23 10.56
CA GLY A 102 -15.95 -5.41 9.80
C GLY A 102 -17.44 -5.73 9.82
N HIS A 103 -18.26 -4.69 9.92
CA HIS A 103 -19.67 -4.69 9.50
C HIS A 103 -19.88 -3.93 8.19
N MET A 104 -18.87 -3.17 7.74
CA MET A 104 -18.90 -2.42 6.48
C MET A 104 -18.85 -3.35 5.27
N GLY A 105 -19.82 -3.19 4.35
CA GLY A 105 -19.77 -3.80 3.02
C GLY A 105 -18.72 -3.15 2.12
N VAL A 106 -18.45 -3.76 0.96
CA VAL A 106 -17.41 -3.29 0.02
C VAL A 106 -17.66 -1.84 -0.43
N ASP A 107 -18.89 -1.49 -0.80
CA ASP A 107 -19.22 -0.15 -1.27
C ASP A 107 -18.95 0.92 -0.19
N ALA A 108 -19.32 0.63 1.06
CA ALA A 108 -19.07 1.53 2.19
C ALA A 108 -17.56 1.67 2.50
N LEU A 109 -16.76 0.63 2.26
CA LEU A 109 -15.30 0.73 2.37
C LEU A 109 -14.72 1.60 1.25
N MET A 110 -15.23 1.47 0.03
CA MET A 110 -14.75 2.22 -1.14
C MET A 110 -15.15 3.70 -1.17
N ASP A 111 -16.15 4.09 -0.35
CA ASP A 111 -16.58 5.48 -0.17
C ASP A 111 -15.68 6.28 0.78
N VAL A 112 -14.79 5.61 1.52
CA VAL A 112 -13.87 6.24 2.47
C VAL A 112 -12.48 6.36 1.84
N ASP A 113 -11.76 7.45 2.12
CA ASP A 113 -10.40 7.66 1.60
C ASP A 113 -9.39 6.75 2.30
N VAL A 114 -9.49 6.61 3.63
CA VAL A 114 -8.59 5.79 4.45
C VAL A 114 -9.35 4.86 5.39
N ILE A 115 -9.08 3.56 5.28
CA ILE A 115 -9.56 2.56 6.23
C ILE A 115 -8.38 2.07 7.07
N ILE A 116 -8.53 2.05 8.40
CA ILE A 116 -7.49 1.59 9.32
C ILE A 116 -7.94 0.35 10.08
N THR A 117 -7.09 -0.68 10.10
CA THR A 117 -7.35 -1.96 10.76
C THR A 117 -6.07 -2.50 11.41
N THR A 118 -6.17 -3.60 12.16
CA THR A 118 -5.01 -4.25 12.78
C THR A 118 -4.68 -5.59 12.12
N TYR A 119 -3.42 -6.03 12.20
CA TYR A 119 -3.01 -7.34 11.68
C TYR A 119 -3.84 -8.48 12.28
N GLN A 120 -4.05 -8.46 13.61
CA GLN A 120 -4.88 -9.43 14.30
C GLN A 120 -6.32 -9.44 13.78
N ARG A 121 -6.88 -8.27 13.43
CA ARG A 121 -8.24 -8.20 12.90
C ARG A 121 -8.32 -8.78 11.49
N ILE A 122 -7.39 -8.43 10.61
CA ILE A 122 -7.32 -9.00 9.25
C ILE A 122 -7.18 -10.52 9.31
N GLU A 123 -6.28 -11.03 10.15
CA GLU A 123 -6.12 -12.48 10.35
C GLU A 123 -7.39 -13.15 10.87
N ARG A 124 -8.03 -12.59 11.91
CA ARG A 124 -9.31 -13.10 12.40
C ARG A 124 -10.42 -13.08 11.34
N ARG A 125 -10.46 -12.08 10.46
CA ARG A 125 -11.43 -12.01 9.36
C ARG A 125 -11.15 -13.11 8.33
N MET A 126 -9.89 -13.29 7.93
CA MET A 126 -9.50 -14.35 6.99
C MET A 126 -9.90 -15.74 7.51
N SER A 127 -9.64 -16.02 8.79
CA SER A 127 -9.95 -17.31 9.42
C SER A 127 -11.45 -17.57 9.55
N LYS A 128 -12.28 -16.52 9.64
CA LYS A 128 -13.74 -16.65 9.76
C LYS A 128 -14.44 -16.72 8.41
N ASP A 129 -14.09 -15.83 7.50
CA ASP A 129 -14.71 -15.72 6.19
C ASP A 129 -13.73 -15.12 5.19
N SER A 130 -13.28 -15.97 4.26
CA SER A 130 -12.45 -15.54 3.13
C SER A 130 -13.15 -14.57 2.17
N LYS A 131 -14.49 -14.45 2.25
CA LYS A 131 -15.31 -13.50 1.50
C LYS A 131 -15.63 -12.23 2.29
N ASP A 132 -14.95 -12.00 3.41
CA ASP A 132 -15.10 -10.74 4.14
C ASP A 132 -14.81 -9.55 3.20
N PRO A 133 -15.62 -8.48 3.23
CA PRO A 133 -15.48 -7.32 2.36
C PRO A 133 -14.06 -6.75 2.28
N VAL A 134 -13.25 -6.88 3.33
CA VAL A 134 -11.87 -6.39 3.33
C VAL A 134 -10.95 -7.10 2.33
N PHE A 135 -11.24 -8.35 1.98
CA PHE A 135 -10.50 -9.16 1.00
C PHE A 135 -11.08 -9.06 -0.41
N LEU A 136 -12.38 -8.76 -0.52
CA LEU A 136 -13.06 -8.55 -1.81
C LEU A 136 -12.84 -7.14 -2.35
N ALA A 137 -12.64 -6.16 -1.46
CA ALA A 137 -12.29 -4.80 -1.81
C ALA A 137 -10.97 -4.74 -2.58
N ARG A 138 -10.97 -4.02 -3.70
CA ARG A 138 -9.75 -3.72 -4.47
C ARG A 138 -9.17 -2.42 -3.96
N TRP A 139 -8.11 -2.49 -3.16
CA TRP A 139 -7.48 -1.32 -2.57
C TRP A 139 -6.63 -0.56 -3.58
N SER A 140 -6.66 0.78 -3.53
CA SER A 140 -5.69 1.61 -4.25
C SER A 140 -4.29 1.34 -3.72
N ARG A 141 -4.19 1.35 -2.39
CA ARG A 141 -2.95 1.14 -1.66
C ARG A 141 -3.22 0.34 -0.40
N VAL A 142 -2.30 -0.56 -0.06
CA VAL A 142 -2.25 -1.18 1.26
C VAL A 142 -0.93 -0.80 1.92
N ILE A 143 -1.03 -0.16 3.08
CA ILE A 143 0.10 0.25 3.91
C ILE A 143 0.23 -0.73 5.07
N LEU A 144 1.39 -1.35 5.20
CA LEU A 144 1.75 -2.17 6.35
C LEU A 144 2.66 -1.37 7.27
N ASP A 145 2.09 -0.91 8.38
CA ASP A 145 2.88 -0.25 9.43
C ASP A 145 3.57 -1.28 10.31
N GLU A 146 4.80 -0.99 10.71
CA GLU A 146 5.72 -1.97 11.30
C GLU A 146 5.74 -3.30 10.54
N SER A 147 5.92 -3.22 9.23
CA SER A 147 5.90 -4.36 8.30
C SER A 147 6.89 -5.49 8.62
N HIS A 148 7.82 -5.31 9.56
CA HIS A 148 8.64 -6.39 10.10
C HIS A 148 7.80 -7.49 10.80
N LYS A 149 6.55 -7.18 11.20
CA LYS A 149 5.62 -8.15 11.81
C LYS A 149 5.19 -9.30 10.89
N ILE A 150 5.29 -9.15 9.57
CA ILE A 150 4.93 -10.22 8.62
C ILE A 150 6.12 -11.07 8.19
N MET A 151 7.33 -10.83 8.73
CA MET A 151 8.54 -11.55 8.34
C MET A 151 8.51 -13.05 8.72
N GLY A 152 7.74 -13.42 9.75
CA GLY A 152 7.64 -14.81 10.21
C GLY A 152 6.79 -15.73 9.32
N LEU A 153 6.29 -15.28 8.15
CA LEU A 153 5.45 -16.07 7.23
C LEU A 153 4.20 -16.73 7.86
N GLY A 154 3.77 -16.25 9.04
CA GLY A 154 2.66 -16.79 9.80
C GLY A 154 1.28 -16.34 9.30
N ALA A 155 0.27 -16.45 10.16
CA ALA A 155 -1.12 -16.12 9.82
C ALA A 155 -1.30 -14.66 9.35
N TRP A 156 -0.59 -13.70 9.99
CA TRP A 156 -0.62 -12.29 9.57
C TRP A 156 -0.08 -12.09 8.15
N TYR A 157 1.01 -12.77 7.79
CA TYR A 157 1.55 -12.71 6.43
C TYR A 157 0.52 -13.24 5.42
N LYS A 158 -0.04 -14.43 5.67
CA LYS A 158 -1.05 -15.03 4.79
C LYS A 158 -2.26 -14.10 4.59
N ALA A 159 -2.72 -13.48 5.67
CA ALA A 159 -3.86 -12.58 5.63
C ALA A 159 -3.54 -11.28 4.88
N CYS A 160 -2.34 -10.70 5.06
CA CYS A 160 -1.92 -9.53 4.28
C CYS A 160 -1.71 -9.85 2.78
N MET A 161 -1.27 -11.07 2.45
CA MET A 161 -1.11 -11.52 1.06
C MET A 161 -2.44 -11.72 0.34
N ALA A 162 -3.51 -12.03 1.07
CA ALA A 162 -4.85 -12.19 0.51
C ALA A 162 -5.53 -10.87 0.11
N LEU A 163 -4.99 -9.72 0.54
CA LEU A 163 -5.56 -8.40 0.23
C LEU A 163 -5.30 -8.02 -1.23
N GLN A 164 -6.36 -7.65 -1.94
CA GLN A 164 -6.28 -7.19 -3.33
C GLN A 164 -5.86 -5.72 -3.39
N LYS A 165 -4.70 -5.41 -3.97
CA LYS A 165 -4.16 -4.05 -4.00
C LYS A 165 -3.51 -3.69 -5.33
N LEU A 166 -3.54 -2.40 -5.70
CA LEU A 166 -2.73 -1.88 -6.80
C LEU A 166 -1.31 -1.52 -6.37
N GLN A 167 -1.16 -0.99 -5.14
CA GLN A 167 0.12 -0.52 -4.61
C GLN A 167 0.33 -1.05 -3.19
N GLY A 168 1.51 -1.60 -2.92
CA GLY A 168 1.95 -1.94 -1.57
C GLY A 168 2.92 -0.89 -1.00
N LEU A 169 2.78 -0.56 0.27
CA LEU A 169 3.76 0.27 0.99
C LEU A 169 4.09 -0.37 2.34
N CYS A 170 5.35 -0.74 2.53
CA CYS A 170 5.84 -1.25 3.81
C CYS A 170 6.54 -0.11 4.57
N LEU A 171 6.09 0.18 5.78
CA LEU A 171 6.74 1.11 6.70
C LEU A 171 7.42 0.29 7.79
N THR A 172 8.70 0.57 8.06
CA THR A 172 9.40 -0.09 9.17
C THR A 172 10.64 0.70 9.58
N GLY A 173 10.97 0.70 10.87
CA GLY A 173 12.29 1.14 11.35
C GLY A 173 13.38 0.07 11.23
N THR A 174 12.98 -1.18 11.02
CA THR A 174 13.81 -2.37 11.11
C THR A 174 13.54 -3.25 9.88
N PRO A 175 14.02 -2.85 8.68
CA PRO A 175 13.77 -3.60 7.44
C PRO A 175 14.41 -5.00 7.44
N LEU A 176 15.37 -5.24 8.33
CA LEU A 176 16.00 -6.52 8.58
C LEU A 176 16.00 -6.74 10.09
N ILE A 177 15.64 -7.95 10.52
CA ILE A 177 15.74 -8.35 11.92
C ILE A 177 17.01 -9.20 12.11
N ASN A 178 17.17 -10.28 11.34
CA ASN A 178 18.30 -11.21 11.53
C ASN A 178 19.06 -11.52 10.23
N LYS A 179 18.37 -11.87 9.16
CA LYS A 179 18.96 -12.35 7.89
C LYS A 179 18.40 -11.61 6.69
N LEU A 180 19.15 -11.58 5.59
CA LEU A 180 18.68 -10.99 4.33
C LEU A 180 17.43 -11.72 3.80
N SER A 181 17.26 -13.01 4.11
CA SER A 181 16.05 -13.79 3.80
C SER A 181 14.78 -13.23 4.45
N ASP A 182 14.89 -12.50 5.56
CA ASP A 182 13.74 -12.01 6.32
C ASP A 182 12.97 -10.92 5.57
N ILE A 183 13.56 -10.33 4.53
CA ILE A 183 12.88 -9.32 3.69
C ILE A 183 11.91 -9.97 2.68
N GLN A 184 12.09 -11.26 2.35
CA GLN A 184 11.30 -11.95 1.32
C GLN A 184 9.77 -11.80 1.49
N PRO A 185 9.19 -11.88 2.71
CA PRO A 185 7.76 -11.70 2.92
C PRO A 185 7.29 -10.30 2.53
N GLN A 186 8.08 -9.26 2.81
CA GLN A 186 7.78 -7.89 2.39
C GLN A 186 7.88 -7.77 0.87
N LEU A 187 8.92 -8.33 0.26
CA LEU A 187 9.09 -8.33 -1.20
C LEU A 187 7.91 -8.98 -1.91
N ARG A 188 7.50 -10.18 -1.46
CA ARG A 188 6.32 -10.88 -1.99
C ARG A 188 5.04 -10.06 -1.81
N PHE A 189 4.88 -9.42 -0.65
CA PHE A 189 3.74 -8.52 -0.44
C PHE A 189 3.72 -7.36 -1.44
N LEU A 190 4.89 -6.82 -1.82
CA LEU A 190 5.01 -5.76 -2.83
C LEU A 190 4.93 -6.27 -4.28
N GLY A 191 4.62 -7.55 -4.49
CA GLY A 191 4.48 -8.16 -5.82
C GLY A 191 5.80 -8.60 -6.45
N VAL A 192 6.90 -8.57 -5.70
CA VAL A 192 8.23 -9.00 -6.18
C VAL A 192 8.33 -10.50 -6.02
N THR A 193 8.27 -11.21 -7.14
CA THR A 193 8.49 -12.66 -7.20
C THR A 193 9.77 -12.98 -7.94
N ASP A 194 10.47 -14.02 -7.49
CA ASP A 194 11.66 -14.57 -8.16
C ASP A 194 11.27 -15.09 -9.56
N GLU A 195 11.87 -14.55 -10.61
CA GLU A 195 11.53 -14.82 -12.03
C GLU A 195 12.09 -16.18 -12.49
N ARG A 196 11.52 -17.29 -11.97
CA ARG A 196 11.81 -18.66 -12.43
C ARG A 196 10.58 -19.38 -12.99
N GLY A 197 9.70 -18.69 -13.71
CA GLY A 197 8.54 -19.28 -14.41
C GLY A 197 8.31 -18.66 -15.80
N PRO A 198 7.68 -19.37 -16.76
CA PRO A 198 7.73 -19.03 -18.18
C PRO A 198 6.89 -17.81 -18.62
N ALA A 199 6.26 -17.09 -17.68
CA ALA A 199 5.54 -15.86 -17.97
C ALA A 199 5.46 -15.01 -16.69
N ALA A 200 6.46 -14.16 -16.45
CA ALA A 200 6.38 -13.16 -15.39
C ALA A 200 6.85 -11.81 -15.95
N GLU A 201 5.93 -10.86 -16.02
CA GLU A 201 6.26 -9.45 -16.21
C GLU A 201 7.13 -9.00 -15.02
N SER A 202 8.23 -8.32 -15.30
CA SER A 202 9.18 -7.86 -14.29
C SER A 202 8.52 -6.90 -13.28
N THR A 203 8.31 -7.33 -12.03
CA THR A 203 7.79 -6.43 -10.98
C THR A 203 8.94 -5.65 -10.33
N ALA A 204 9.00 -4.35 -10.58
CA ALA A 204 10.01 -3.47 -9.97
C ALA A 204 9.63 -3.05 -8.54
N PHE A 205 10.55 -3.22 -7.59
CA PHE A 205 10.47 -2.62 -6.24
C PHE A 205 11.70 -1.78 -5.93
N ALA A 206 11.60 -0.91 -4.92
CA ALA A 206 12.75 -0.18 -4.41
C ALA A 206 12.64 0.03 -2.91
N VAL A 207 13.81 0.02 -2.26
CA VAL A 207 13.97 0.23 -0.82
C VAL A 207 14.72 1.53 -0.62
N ARG A 208 14.21 2.38 0.28
CA ARG A 208 14.85 3.64 0.65
C ARG A 208 15.27 3.62 2.12
N GLY A 209 16.53 3.95 2.39
CA GLY A 209 17.11 4.04 3.74
C GLY A 209 18.04 5.24 3.92
N LYS A 210 18.53 5.47 5.15
CA LYS A 210 19.31 6.66 5.54
C LYS A 210 20.59 6.94 4.73
N ARG A 211 21.19 5.94 4.07
CA ARG A 211 22.47 6.08 3.32
C ARG A 211 22.30 6.31 1.80
N GLY A 212 21.09 6.60 1.33
CA GLY A 212 20.83 6.91 -0.09
C GLY A 212 19.92 5.90 -0.79
N TYR A 213 19.74 6.10 -2.10
CA TYR A 213 18.86 5.31 -2.96
C TYR A 213 19.51 3.97 -3.34
N PHE A 214 18.84 2.85 -3.07
CA PHE A 214 19.08 1.61 -3.79
C PHE A 214 18.16 1.59 -5.02
N SER A 215 18.53 2.31 -6.07
CA SER A 215 17.81 2.30 -7.35
C SER A 215 18.30 1.11 -8.19
N LYS A 216 17.38 0.18 -8.49
CA LYS A 216 17.59 -1.12 -9.16
C LYS A 216 18.24 -2.19 -8.28
N VAL A 217 17.42 -2.82 -7.44
CA VAL A 217 17.58 -4.26 -7.20
C VAL A 217 16.68 -4.94 -8.24
N SER A 218 17.18 -5.14 -9.46
CA SER A 218 16.74 -6.34 -10.19
C SER A 218 17.23 -7.47 -9.30
N ALA A 219 16.30 -8.22 -8.70
CA ALA A 219 16.66 -9.32 -7.82
C ALA A 219 17.25 -10.46 -8.67
N HIS A 220 18.47 -10.27 -9.18
CA HIS A 220 19.37 -11.36 -9.44
C HIS A 220 19.88 -11.78 -8.07
N VAL A 221 19.19 -12.74 -7.46
CA VAL A 221 19.74 -13.51 -6.35
C VAL A 221 20.87 -14.35 -6.95
N VAL A 222 22.06 -13.77 -7.08
CA VAL A 222 23.28 -14.56 -7.28
C VAL A 222 23.53 -15.24 -5.95
N ALA A 223 23.20 -16.52 -5.87
CA ALA A 223 23.75 -17.40 -4.86
C ALA A 223 25.27 -17.42 -5.06
N VAL A 224 26.02 -17.02 -4.04
CA VAL A 224 27.39 -17.49 -3.85
C VAL A 224 27.31 -18.63 -2.85
#